data_AF-A0A8T7JDB2-F1
#
_entry.id   AF-A0A8T7JDB2-F1
#
_cell.length_a   1.000
_cell.length_b   1.000
_cell.length_c   1.000
_cell.angle_alpha   90.00
_cell.angle_beta   90.00
_cell.angle_gamma   90.00
#
_symmetry.space_group_name_H-M   'P 1'
#
loop_
_entity.id
_entity.type
_entity.pdbx_description
1 polymer ?
#
loop_
_entity_poly.entity_id
_entity_poly.type
_entity_poly.pdbx_seq_one_letter_code
_entity_poly.pdbx_strand_id
1 'polypeptide(L)' 'MVQSKAVEFKGGSVTLMTLHLMSTDPAKLALELEDRISQAPKFFKHAPVIVDVCALDIDTNADQLAALVETIKASDLQ' A
#
# COMPACT_ATOMS: atom_id res chain seq x y z
N MET A 1 13.75 14.47 38.93
CA MET A 1 13.05 14.89 37.69
C MET A 1 13.08 13.71 36.74
N VAL A 2 11.94 13.13 36.39
CA VAL A 2 11.88 11.99 35.47
C VAL A 2 11.87 12.53 34.04
N GLN A 3 12.91 12.22 33.27
CA GLN A 3 12.99 12.54 31.86
C GLN A 3 12.19 11.50 31.08
N SER A 4 10.95 11.82 30.71
CA SER A 4 10.13 11.00 29.83
C SER A 4 10.70 11.11 28.41
N LYS A 5 11.32 10.05 27.89
CA LYS A 5 11.84 10.03 26.51
C LYS A 5 10.71 10.33 25.50
N ALA A 6 11.00 11.20 24.52
CA ALA A 6 10.02 11.60 23.51
C ALA A 6 9.79 10.54 22.42
N VAL A 7 10.79 9.68 22.18
CA VAL A 7 10.73 8.60 21.18
C VAL A 7 11.56 7.41 21.65
N GLU A 8 11.19 6.22 21.18
CA GLU A 8 11.93 4.96 21.33
C GLU A 8 11.77 4.15 20.05
N PHE A 9 12.86 3.52 19.58
CA PHE A 9 12.79 2.54 18.51
C PHE A 9 12.61 1.14 19.11
N LYS A 10 11.61 0.41 18.61
CA LYS A 10 11.41 -1.01 18.93
C LYS A 10 11.53 -1.83 17.65
N GLY A 11 12.39 -2.85 17.69
CA GLY A 11 12.45 -3.86 16.62
C GLY A 11 11.48 -5.00 16.91
N GLY A 12 10.77 -5.47 15.89
CA GLY A 12 9.86 -6.61 15.95
C GLY A 12 9.44 -7.06 14.55
N SER A 13 8.84 -8.24 14.45
CA SER A 13 8.24 -8.74 13.22
C SER A 13 6.72 -8.68 13.29
N VAL A 14 6.10 -8.26 12.19
CA VAL A 14 4.66 -8.31 12.00
C VAL A 14 4.40 -8.93 10.63
N THR A 15 3.37 -9.76 10.52
CA THR A 15 2.93 -10.30 9.23
C THR A 15 1.85 -9.37 8.69
N LEU A 16 2.12 -8.72 7.56
CA LEU A 16 1.21 -7.83 6.87
C LEU A 16 1.11 -8.22 5.41
N MET A 17 0.02 -7.83 4.77
CA MET A 17 -0.13 -7.98 3.34
C MET A 17 0.69 -6.91 2.62
N THR A 18 1.36 -7.30 1.54
CA THR A 18 2.13 -6.40 0.69
C THR A 18 1.52 -6.35 -0.71
N LEU A 19 1.14 -5.15 -1.17
CA LEU A 19 0.79 -4.86 -2.55
C LEU A 19 2.05 -4.40 -3.28
N HIS A 20 2.60 -5.27 -4.13
CA HIS A 20 3.78 -4.95 -4.93
C HIS A 20 3.36 -4.28 -6.24
N LEU A 21 3.65 -2.98 -6.36
CA LEU A 21 3.32 -2.19 -7.55
C LEU A 21 4.34 -2.40 -8.65
N MET A 22 3.86 -2.89 -9.79
CA MET A 22 4.67 -3.17 -10.98
C MET A 22 4.34 -2.22 -12.15
N SER A 23 3.45 -1.25 -11.95
CA SER A 23 2.98 -0.34 -12.99
C SER A 23 2.64 1.02 -12.40
N THR A 24 2.86 2.06 -13.21
CA THR A 24 2.48 3.44 -12.92
C THR A 24 1.17 3.86 -13.59
N ASP A 25 0.47 2.94 -14.27
CA ASP A 25 -0.84 3.19 -14.88
C ASP A 25 -1.97 2.97 -13.85
N PRO A 26 -2.67 4.03 -13.42
CA PRO A 26 -3.75 3.92 -12.44
C PRO A 26 -4.95 3.12 -12.94
N ALA A 27 -5.28 3.20 -14.23
CA ALA A 27 -6.42 2.47 -14.79
C ALA A 27 -6.17 0.96 -14.79
N LYS A 28 -4.94 0.56 -15.16
CA LYS A 28 -4.51 -0.84 -15.05
C LYS A 28 -4.52 -1.33 -13.62
N LEU A 29 -4.01 -0.52 -12.67
CA LEU A 29 -3.99 -0.86 -11.26
C LEU A 29 -5.41 -1.08 -10.71
N ALA A 30 -6.35 -0.20 -11.03
CA ALA A 30 -7.74 -0.31 -10.58
C ALA A 30 -8.38 -1.63 -11.03
N LEU A 31 -8.24 -1.99 -12.31
CA LEU A 31 -8.80 -3.23 -12.87
C LEU A 31 -8.19 -4.48 -12.23
N GLU A 32 -6.87 -4.55 -12.07
CA GLU A 32 -6.22 -5.70 -11.45
C GLU A 32 -6.52 -5.82 -9.95
N LEU A 33 -6.66 -4.70 -9.24
CA LEU A 33 -7.08 -4.69 -7.85
C LEU A 33 -8.50 -5.21 -7.70
N GLU A 34 -9.44 -4.71 -8.50
CA GLU A 34 -10.84 -5.16 -8.49
C GLU A 34 -10.95 -6.67 -8.72
N ASP A 35 -10.26 -7.19 -9.75
CA ASP A 35 -10.24 -8.63 -10.03
C ASP A 35 -9.72 -9.45 -8.84
N ARG A 36 -8.57 -9.07 -8.28
CA ARG A 36 -7.97 -9.78 -7.12
C ARG A 36 -8.85 -9.70 -5.87
N ILE A 37 -9.44 -8.53 -5.60
CA ILE A 37 -10.33 -8.34 -4.44
C ILE A 37 -11.59 -9.19 -4.61
N SER A 38 -12.17 -9.23 -5.82
CA SER A 38 -13.38 -10.02 -6.10
C SER A 38 -13.18 -11.51 -5.85
N GLN A 39 -11.95 -12.03 -6.07
CA GLN A 39 -11.61 -13.43 -5.86
C GLN A 39 -11.44 -13.79 -4.37
N ALA A 40 -11.00 -12.86 -3.52
CA ALA A 40 -10.85 -13.10 -2.09
C ALA A 40 -11.30 -11.92 -1.21
N PRO A 41 -12.58 -11.51 -1.22
CA PRO A 41 -13.03 -10.27 -0.57
C PRO A 41 -12.74 -10.23 0.94
N LYS A 42 -12.85 -11.39 1.61
CA LYS A 42 -12.58 -11.51 3.05
C LYS A 42 -11.11 -11.31 3.42
N PHE A 43 -10.18 -11.49 2.49
CA PHE A 43 -8.74 -11.34 2.73
C PHE A 43 -8.33 -9.86 2.71
N PHE A 44 -9.00 -9.05 1.90
CA PHE A 44 -8.68 -7.63 1.70
C PHE A 44 -9.48 -6.68 2.58
N LYS A 45 -10.66 -7.10 3.05
CA LYS A 45 -11.53 -6.26 3.88
C LYS A 45 -10.86 -5.81 5.18
N HIS A 46 -10.75 -4.50 5.39
CA HIS A 46 -10.17 -3.85 6.58
C HIS A 46 -8.72 -4.27 6.91
N ALA A 47 -7.99 -4.87 5.96
CA ALA A 47 -6.62 -5.32 6.20
C ALA A 47 -5.63 -4.17 5.95
N PRO A 48 -4.73 -3.83 6.89
CA PRO A 48 -3.65 -2.92 6.58
C PRO A 48 -2.74 -3.52 5.50
N VAL A 49 -2.45 -2.74 4.45
CA VAL A 49 -1.59 -3.15 3.34
C VAL A 49 -0.36 -2.27 3.26
N ILE A 50 0.80 -2.92 3.14
CA ILE A 50 2.06 -2.27 2.77
C ILE A 50 2.08 -2.12 1.26
N VAL A 51 2.32 -0.91 0.76
CA VAL A 51 2.54 -0.68 -0.67
C VAL A 51 4.04 -0.72 -0.94
N ASP A 52 4.49 -1.70 -1.72
CA ASP A 52 5.87 -1.85 -2.15
C ASP A 52 6.03 -1.25 -3.55
N VAL A 53 6.93 -0.27 -3.66
CA VAL A 53 7.21 0.52 -4.88
C VAL A 53 8.56 0.17 -5.51
N CYS A 54 9.24 -0.88 -5.04
CA CYS A 54 10.61 -1.19 -5.49
C CYS A 54 10.72 -1.55 -6.98
N ALA A 55 9.63 -1.97 -7.62
CA ALA A 55 9.59 -2.30 -9.04
C ALA A 55 9.14 -1.14 -9.94
N LEU A 56 8.82 0.03 -9.38
CA LEU A 56 8.52 1.22 -10.17
C LEU A 56 9.80 1.83 -10.74
N ASP A 57 9.68 2.49 -11.89
CA ASP A 57 10.82 3.18 -12.51
C ASP A 57 11.33 4.31 -11.61
N ILE A 58 12.63 4.55 -11.63
CA ILE A 58 13.29 5.60 -10.83
C ILE A 58 12.79 7.01 -11.21
N ASP A 59 12.28 7.16 -12.43
CA ASP A 59 11.71 8.41 -12.94
C ASP A 59 10.24 8.62 -12.53
N THR A 60 9.66 7.71 -11.73
CA THR A 60 8.31 7.88 -11.19
C THR A 60 8.25 9.11 -10.29
N ASN A 61 7.44 10.09 -10.68
CA ASN A 61 7.33 11.34 -9.94
C ASN A 61 6.26 11.29 -8.83
N ALA A 62 6.23 12.33 -8.00
CA ALA A 62 5.31 12.43 -6.88
C ALA A 62 3.82 12.42 -7.29
N ASP A 63 3.49 13.03 -8.42
CA ASP A 63 2.10 13.11 -8.90
C ASP A 63 1.60 11.73 -9.38
N GLN A 64 2.46 10.97 -10.06
CA GLN A 64 2.18 9.60 -10.45
C GLN A 64 1.99 8.72 -9.22
N LEU A 65 2.87 8.82 -8.23
CA LEU A 65 2.73 8.07 -6.99
C LEU A 65 1.45 8.45 -6.22
N ALA A 66 1.11 9.73 -6.18
CA ALA A 66 -0.13 10.20 -5.57
C ALA A 66 -1.36 9.61 -6.29
N ALA A 67 -1.38 9.60 -7.62
CA ALA A 67 -2.47 9.00 -8.40
C ALA A 67 -2.64 7.49 -8.12
N LEU A 68 -1.53 6.76 -7.96
CA LEU A 68 -1.57 5.34 -7.57
C LEU A 68 -2.14 5.15 -6.17
N VAL A 69 -1.72 5.97 -5.21
CA VAL A 69 -2.23 5.91 -3.83
C VAL A 69 -3.73 6.23 -3.77
N GLU A 70 -4.19 7.24 -4.51
CA GLU A 70 -5.61 7.57 -4.59
C GLU A 70 -6.42 6.45 -5.24
N THR A 71 -5.87 5.78 -6.25
CA THR A 71 -6.49 4.60 -6.87
C THR A 71 -6.64 3.45 -5.87
N ILE A 72 -5.61 3.19 -5.05
CA ILE A 72 -5.65 2.16 -4.01
C ILE A 72 -6.70 2.52 -2.93
N LYS A 73 -6.76 3.78 -2.49
CA LYS A 73 -7.75 4.24 -1.52
C LYS A 73 -9.19 4.17 -2.03
N ALA A 74 -9.39 4.38 -3.33
CA ALA A 74 -10.71 4.27 -3.97
C ALA A 74 -11.18 2.83 -4.16
N SER A 75 -10.29 1.84 -3.97
CA SER A 75 -10.63 0.41 -4.05
C SER A 75 -11.19 -0.13 -2.73
N ASP A 76 -11.85 -1.29 -2.79
CA ASP A 76 -12.41 -2.00 -1.62
C ASP A 76 -11.34 -2.66 -0.71
N LEU A 77 -10.10 -2.19 -0.76
CA LEU A 77 -9.03 -2.58 0.15
C LEU A 77 -9.24 -2.04 1.58
N GLN A 78 -10.18 -1.12 1.81
CA GLN A 78 -10.43 -0.47 3.11
C GLN A 78 -11.67 -0.98 3.84
#